data_AF-C7G5M7-F1
#
_entry.id   AF-C7G5M7-F1
#
_cell.length_a   1.000
_cell.length_b   1.000
_cell.length_c   1.000
_cell.angle_alpha   90.00
_cell.angle_beta   90.00
_cell.angle_gamma   90.00
#
_symmetry.space_group_name_H-M   'P 1'
#
loop_
_entity.id
_entity.type
_entity.pdbx_description
1 polymer ?
#
loop_
_entity_poly.entity_id
_entity_poly.type
_entity_poly.pdbx_seq_one_letter_code
_entity_poly.pdbx_strand_id
1 'polypeptide(L)'
;MAKRIITISREYGSGGRFIGEEVARKLGIAYYDKDIIGQIAEQSGLSPEYIKENAELSPKKGLFAYAFAGRDITGKSIEDIVYEAQRKVILELAGKEPCVIVGRNADYILKDRDDVLNVFIHGDMPEKTQRIMGLYNVEEKEAVKMMADTDKRRMTNYSFYTEQKWGKASNYTLCLNSSQLGYDRCEKIIMECGK
;
A
#
# COMPACT_ATOMS: atom_id res chain seq x y z
N MET A 1 -0.70 -19.08 -15.48
CA MET A 1 -0.88 -17.87 -16.31
C MET A 1 0.19 -16.88 -15.90
N ALA A 2 0.74 -16.10 -16.83
CA ALA A 2 1.70 -15.04 -16.48
C ALA A 2 1.05 -14.09 -15.45
N LYS A 3 1.76 -13.75 -14.37
CA LYS A 3 1.24 -12.81 -13.38
C LYS A 3 1.23 -11.42 -14.01
N ARG A 4 0.04 -10.87 -14.21
CA ARG A 4 -0.15 -9.57 -14.88
C ARG A 4 -0.17 -8.41 -13.90
N ILE A 5 -0.47 -8.69 -12.63
CA ILE A 5 -0.66 -7.68 -11.59
C ILE A 5 0.32 -7.96 -10.46
N ILE A 6 1.02 -6.92 -10.02
CA ILE A 6 1.93 -6.99 -8.86
C ILE A 6 1.38 -6.03 -7.82
N THR A 7 1.08 -6.52 -6.62
CA THR A 7 0.74 -5.65 -5.49
C THR A 7 1.92 -5.52 -4.55
N ILE A 8 2.15 -4.32 -4.03
CA ILE A 8 3.24 -4.04 -3.10
C ILE A 8 2.69 -3.39 -1.84
N SER A 9 2.63 -4.19 -0.76
CA SER A 9 2.50 -3.71 0.61
C SER A 9 3.89 -3.46 1.21
N ARG A 10 4.02 -2.50 2.13
CA ARG A 10 5.35 -2.04 2.57
C ARG A 10 5.39 -1.31 3.91
N GLU A 11 6.43 -1.56 4.68
CA GLU A 11 6.82 -0.72 5.82
C GLU A 11 7.23 0.68 5.37
N TYR A 12 6.96 1.68 6.20
CA TYR A 12 7.40 3.04 5.95
C TYR A 12 8.92 3.13 6.00
N GLY A 13 9.51 3.85 5.04
CA GLY A 13 10.96 3.92 4.90
C GLY A 13 11.62 2.65 4.36
N SER A 14 10.91 1.56 4.04
CA SER A 14 11.53 0.35 3.44
C SER A 14 12.05 0.58 2.03
N GLY A 15 11.39 1.44 1.25
CA GLY A 15 11.69 1.59 -0.17
C GLY A 15 10.75 0.87 -1.12
N GLY A 16 9.73 0.18 -0.61
CA GLY A 16 8.80 -0.57 -1.45
C GLY A 16 8.15 0.26 -2.57
N ARG A 17 7.98 1.58 -2.37
CA ARG A 17 7.54 2.50 -3.42
C ARG A 17 8.53 2.57 -4.59
N PHE A 18 9.81 2.82 -4.31
CA PHE A 18 10.85 2.95 -5.35
C PHE A 18 11.06 1.62 -6.08
N ILE A 19 11.09 0.51 -5.34
CA ILE A 19 11.16 -0.83 -5.91
C ILE A 19 9.98 -1.08 -6.86
N GLY A 20 8.76 -0.73 -6.45
CA GLY A 20 7.56 -0.92 -7.28
C GLY A 20 7.55 -0.09 -8.55
N GLU A 21 7.95 1.16 -8.45
CA GLU A 21 8.07 2.08 -9.59
C GLU A 21 9.10 1.55 -10.60
N GLU A 22 10.26 1.10 -10.11
CA GLU A 22 11.34 0.58 -10.95
C GLU A 22 10.98 -0.78 -11.59
N VAL A 23 10.26 -1.66 -10.86
CA VAL A 23 9.71 -2.90 -11.42
C VAL A 23 8.73 -2.59 -12.55
N ALA A 24 7.78 -1.66 -12.34
CA ALA A 24 6.81 -1.29 -13.36
C ALA A 24 7.53 -0.75 -14.62
N ARG A 25 8.50 0.14 -14.42
CA ARG A 25 9.33 0.71 -15.49
C ARG A 25 10.09 -0.35 -16.27
N LYS A 26 10.75 -1.30 -15.59
CA LYS A 26 11.54 -2.37 -16.23
C LYS A 26 10.68 -3.39 -16.98
N LEU A 27 9.46 -3.66 -16.49
CA LEU A 27 8.50 -4.54 -17.16
C LEU A 27 7.70 -3.85 -18.26
N GLY A 28 7.72 -2.52 -18.33
CA GLY A 28 6.93 -1.75 -19.29
C GLY A 28 5.42 -1.82 -19.01
N ILE A 29 5.04 -1.85 -17.74
CA ILE A 29 3.65 -1.95 -17.28
C ILE A 29 3.24 -0.71 -16.46
N ALA A 30 1.94 -0.52 -16.26
CA ALA A 30 1.45 0.67 -15.54
C ALA A 30 1.86 0.65 -14.06
N TYR A 31 2.01 1.83 -13.46
CA TYR A 31 2.35 2.00 -12.04
C TYR A 31 1.28 2.84 -11.33
N TYR A 32 0.68 2.30 -10.28
CA TYR A 32 -0.39 2.96 -9.53
C TYR A 32 -0.01 3.13 -8.04
N ASP A 33 0.30 4.38 -7.68
CA ASP A 33 0.52 4.84 -6.30
C ASP A 33 -0.12 6.21 -6.07
N LYS A 34 0.37 7.23 -6.79
CA LYS A 34 -0.22 8.57 -6.80
C LYS A 34 -1.34 8.70 -7.83
N ASP A 35 -1.18 8.06 -8.98
CA ASP A 35 -2.08 8.25 -10.13
C ASP A 35 -3.48 7.66 -9.90
N ILE A 36 -3.61 6.75 -8.93
CA ILE A 36 -4.90 6.20 -8.50
C ILE A 36 -5.70 7.20 -7.64
N ILE A 37 -5.06 8.22 -7.05
CA ILE A 37 -5.71 9.17 -6.12
C ILE A 37 -6.85 9.92 -6.81
N GLY A 38 -6.62 10.42 -8.02
CA GLY A 38 -7.63 11.18 -8.77
C GLY A 38 -8.87 10.36 -9.08
N GLN A 39 -8.67 9.09 -9.51
CA GLN A 39 -9.77 8.17 -9.80
C GLN A 39 -10.57 7.82 -8.54
N ILE A 40 -9.89 7.62 -7.40
CA ILE A 40 -10.57 7.38 -6.11
C ILE A 40 -11.33 8.62 -5.65
N ALA A 41 -10.75 9.82 -5.83
CA ALA A 41 -11.40 11.08 -5.49
C ALA A 41 -12.68 11.29 -6.30
N GLU A 42 -12.63 11.10 -7.61
CA GLU A 42 -13.79 11.14 -8.50
C GLU A 42 -14.84 10.12 -8.09
N GLN A 43 -14.44 8.87 -7.84
CA GLN A 43 -15.36 7.78 -7.49
C GLN A 43 -16.00 7.92 -6.11
N SER A 44 -15.34 8.60 -5.17
CA SER A 44 -15.83 8.83 -3.80
C SER A 44 -16.54 10.18 -3.61
N GLY A 45 -16.36 11.12 -4.54
CA GLY A 45 -16.83 12.51 -4.40
C GLY A 45 -16.03 13.35 -3.39
N LEU A 46 -14.87 12.87 -2.94
CA LEU A 46 -13.99 13.55 -1.98
C LEU A 46 -12.82 14.23 -2.68
N SER A 47 -12.15 15.17 -2.01
CA SER A 47 -11.00 15.85 -2.61
C SER A 47 -9.79 14.92 -2.78
N PRO A 48 -8.97 15.10 -3.84
CA PRO A 48 -7.71 14.38 -4.00
C PRO A 48 -6.78 14.51 -2.80
N GLU A 49 -6.76 15.67 -2.14
CA GLU A 49 -5.98 15.92 -0.92
C GLU A 49 -6.44 15.02 0.22
N TYR A 50 -7.76 14.89 0.41
CA TYR A 50 -8.32 14.01 1.45
C TYR A 50 -7.97 12.54 1.17
N ILE A 51 -8.10 12.08 -0.08
CA ILE A 51 -7.74 10.72 -0.49
C ILE A 51 -6.26 10.44 -0.25
N LYS A 52 -5.38 11.38 -0.63
CA LYS A 52 -3.93 11.27 -0.43
C LYS A 52 -3.57 11.08 1.04
N GLU A 53 -4.27 11.77 1.94
CA GLU A 53 -3.97 11.75 3.37
C GLU A 53 -4.59 10.56 4.13
N ASN A 54 -5.67 9.97 3.61
CA ASN A 54 -6.50 9.05 4.40
C ASN A 54 -6.73 7.67 3.75
N ALA A 55 -6.68 7.52 2.42
CA ALA A 55 -7.13 6.29 1.76
C ALA A 55 -6.33 5.02 2.12
N GLU A 56 -5.07 5.17 2.51
CA GLU A 56 -4.23 4.07 2.98
C GLU A 56 -4.18 3.90 4.50
N LEU A 57 -4.78 4.81 5.26
CA LEU A 57 -4.48 4.99 6.67
C LEU A 57 -5.74 4.91 7.52
N SER A 58 -5.62 4.40 8.73
CA SER A 58 -6.72 4.53 9.70
C SER A 58 -6.89 5.98 10.12
N PRO A 59 -8.03 6.36 10.71
CA PRO A 59 -8.16 7.64 11.41
C PRO A 59 -7.04 7.80 12.46
N LYS A 60 -6.67 9.05 12.76
CA LYS A 60 -5.58 9.37 13.69
C LYS A 60 -5.79 8.82 15.11
N LYS A 61 -7.05 8.67 15.54
CA LYS A 61 -7.43 8.08 16.84
C LYS A 61 -7.48 6.55 16.84
N GLY A 62 -7.05 5.89 15.76
CA GLY A 62 -6.94 4.42 15.65
C GLY A 62 -8.29 3.72 15.54
N LEU A 63 -8.35 2.44 15.93
CA LEU A 63 -9.52 1.57 15.76
C LEU A 63 -10.79 2.12 16.42
N PHE A 64 -10.68 2.70 17.62
CA PHE A 64 -11.82 3.30 18.32
C PHE A 64 -12.50 4.40 17.51
N ALA A 65 -11.75 5.13 16.68
CA ALA A 65 -12.32 6.18 15.85
C ALA A 65 -13.34 5.65 14.84
N TYR A 66 -13.12 4.44 14.29
CA TYR A 66 -14.07 3.81 13.37
C TYR A 66 -15.41 3.51 14.04
N ALA A 67 -15.40 3.15 15.33
CA ALA A 67 -16.62 2.89 16.09
C ALA A 67 -17.47 4.16 16.30
N PHE A 68 -16.84 5.34 16.30
CA PHE A 68 -17.47 6.65 16.51
C PHE A 68 -17.50 7.51 15.25
N ALA A 69 -17.14 6.97 14.09
CA ALA A 69 -17.20 7.68 12.83
C ALA A 69 -18.67 8.03 12.53
N GLY A 70 -18.92 9.26 12.10
CA GLY A 70 -20.26 9.69 11.67
C GLY A 70 -20.72 8.81 10.52
N ARG A 71 -21.90 8.21 10.66
CA ARG A 71 -22.48 7.31 9.66
C ARG A 71 -23.60 8.02 8.92
N ASP A 72 -23.66 7.82 7.61
CA ASP A 72 -24.76 8.29 6.79
C ASP A 72 -26.04 7.45 7.02
N ILE A 73 -27.10 7.77 6.27
CA ILE A 73 -28.39 7.04 6.34
C ILE A 73 -28.29 5.56 5.97
N THR A 74 -27.21 5.15 5.30
CA THR A 74 -26.92 3.75 4.94
C THR A 74 -26.03 3.05 5.96
N GLY A 75 -25.62 3.77 7.01
CA GLY A 75 -24.72 3.27 8.05
C GLY A 75 -23.24 3.32 7.67
N LYS A 76 -22.86 3.98 6.57
CA LYS A 76 -21.47 4.05 6.11
C LYS A 76 -20.76 5.28 6.65
N SER A 77 -19.53 5.09 7.09
CA SER A 77 -18.61 6.20 7.40
C SER A 77 -17.97 6.76 6.14
N ILE A 78 -17.34 7.94 6.24
CA ILE A 78 -16.53 8.51 5.15
C ILE A 78 -15.40 7.53 4.78
N GLU A 79 -14.79 6.89 5.76
CA GLU A 79 -13.74 5.92 5.55
C GLU A 79 -14.25 4.68 4.78
N ASP A 80 -15.49 4.24 5.04
CA ASP A 80 -16.11 3.15 4.28
C ASP A 80 -16.36 3.55 2.82
N ILE A 81 -16.82 4.78 2.57
CA ILE A 81 -17.00 5.33 1.22
C ILE A 81 -15.65 5.35 0.47
N VAL A 82 -14.58 5.81 1.13
CA VAL A 82 -13.22 5.80 0.54
C VAL A 82 -12.77 4.37 0.23
N TYR A 83 -12.95 3.44 1.17
CA TYR A 83 -12.54 2.06 0.98
C TYR A 83 -13.29 1.38 -0.19
N GLU A 84 -14.60 1.60 -0.29
CA GLU A 84 -15.41 1.08 -1.40
C GLU A 84 -15.01 1.67 -2.76
N ALA A 85 -14.79 2.98 -2.83
CA ALA A 85 -14.31 3.65 -4.03
C ALA A 85 -12.94 3.11 -4.45
N GLN A 86 -12.01 2.98 -3.51
CA GLN A 86 -10.70 2.39 -3.73
C GLN A 86 -10.77 0.95 -4.21
N ARG A 87 -11.62 0.12 -3.59
CA ARG A 87 -11.84 -1.27 -4.02
C ARG A 87 -12.30 -1.33 -5.47
N LYS A 88 -13.27 -0.49 -5.85
CA LYS A 88 -13.78 -0.44 -7.22
C LYS A 88 -12.68 -0.06 -8.22
N VAL A 89 -11.95 1.03 -7.96
CA VAL A 89 -10.87 1.49 -8.83
C VAL A 89 -9.77 0.43 -8.98
N ILE A 90 -9.35 -0.22 -7.90
CA ILE A 90 -8.31 -1.27 -7.96
C ILE A 90 -8.76 -2.46 -8.83
N LEU A 91 -10.02 -2.89 -8.71
CA LEU A 91 -10.56 -3.97 -9.52
C LEU A 91 -10.63 -3.59 -11.01
N GLU A 92 -11.02 -2.36 -11.32
CA GLU A 92 -11.07 -1.84 -12.69
C GLU A 92 -9.68 -1.76 -13.32
N LEU A 93 -8.69 -1.19 -12.61
CA LEU A 93 -7.31 -1.10 -13.10
C LEU A 93 -6.70 -2.48 -13.34
N ALA A 94 -6.91 -3.43 -12.42
CA ALA A 94 -6.42 -4.79 -12.56
C ALA A 94 -7.13 -5.57 -13.69
N GLY A 95 -8.34 -5.17 -14.08
CA GLY A 95 -9.05 -5.72 -15.25
C GLY A 95 -8.60 -5.10 -16.58
N LYS A 96 -8.09 -3.87 -16.56
CA LYS A 96 -7.76 -3.08 -17.74
C LYS A 96 -6.40 -3.42 -18.35
N GLU A 97 -5.34 -3.41 -17.55
CA GLU A 97 -3.96 -3.55 -18.05
C GLU A 97 -3.00 -4.18 -17.02
N PRO A 98 -1.87 -4.76 -17.46
CA PRO A 98 -0.84 -5.20 -16.53
C PRO A 98 -0.31 -4.01 -15.73
N CYS A 99 -0.10 -4.18 -14.43
CA CYS A 99 0.31 -3.07 -13.57
C CYS A 99 0.96 -3.49 -12.25
N VAL A 100 1.66 -2.53 -11.64
CA VAL A 100 2.09 -2.55 -10.24
C VAL A 100 1.19 -1.61 -9.44
N ILE A 101 0.59 -2.10 -8.35
CA ILE A 101 -0.25 -1.31 -7.43
C ILE A 101 0.40 -1.28 -6.04
N VAL A 102 0.59 -0.09 -5.48
CA VAL A 102 1.24 0.08 -4.17
C VAL A 102 0.22 0.42 -3.08
N GLY A 103 0.22 -0.36 -2.01
CA GLY A 103 -0.59 -0.14 -0.80
C GLY A 103 -2.08 -0.42 -0.98
N ARG A 104 -2.91 0.34 -0.26
CA ARG A 104 -4.38 0.41 -0.45
C ARG A 104 -5.11 -0.93 -0.28
N ASN A 105 -4.54 -1.83 0.51
CA ASN A 105 -5.02 -3.19 0.73
C ASN A 105 -5.20 -3.97 -0.60
N ALA A 106 -4.45 -3.59 -1.65
CA ALA A 106 -4.58 -4.18 -2.98
C ALA A 106 -4.34 -5.68 -2.99
N ASP A 107 -3.42 -6.17 -2.13
CA ASP A 107 -3.15 -7.59 -1.94
C ASP A 107 -4.40 -8.37 -1.51
N TYR A 108 -5.21 -7.77 -0.63
CA TYR A 108 -6.44 -8.38 -0.14
C TYR A 108 -7.61 -8.16 -1.10
N ILE A 109 -7.74 -6.98 -1.69
CA ILE A 109 -8.80 -6.65 -2.66
C ILE A 109 -8.73 -7.58 -3.88
N LEU A 110 -7.52 -7.96 -4.29
CA LEU A 110 -7.27 -8.81 -5.46
C LEU A 110 -7.00 -10.29 -5.07
N LYS A 111 -7.29 -10.71 -3.83
CA LYS A 111 -6.96 -12.04 -3.32
C LYS A 111 -7.57 -13.21 -4.09
N ASP A 112 -8.72 -13.00 -4.72
CA ASP A 112 -9.47 -14.02 -5.45
C ASP A 112 -9.05 -14.12 -6.93
N ARG A 113 -7.95 -13.45 -7.32
CA ARG A 113 -7.40 -13.49 -8.67
C ARG A 113 -6.15 -14.36 -8.75
N ASP A 114 -6.08 -15.19 -9.78
CA ASP A 114 -4.95 -16.10 -10.00
C ASP A 114 -3.74 -15.45 -10.69
N ASP A 115 -3.90 -14.26 -11.28
CA ASP A 115 -2.89 -13.53 -12.05
C ASP A 115 -2.16 -12.44 -11.26
N VAL A 116 -2.23 -12.51 -9.92
CA VAL A 116 -1.62 -11.53 -9.01
C VAL A 116 -0.40 -12.10 -8.30
N LEU A 117 0.67 -11.30 -8.21
CA LEU A 117 1.83 -11.50 -7.34
C LEU A 117 1.77 -10.50 -6.18
N ASN A 118 1.58 -10.99 -4.95
CA ASN A 118 1.50 -10.13 -3.76
C ASN A 118 2.85 -10.07 -3.06
N VAL A 119 3.41 -8.86 -2.92
CA VAL A 119 4.74 -8.63 -2.35
C VAL A 119 4.65 -7.73 -1.13
N PHE A 120 5.34 -8.11 -0.05
CA PHE A 120 5.57 -7.28 1.12
C PHE A 120 7.03 -6.86 1.21
N ILE A 121 7.30 -5.55 1.23
CA ILE A 121 8.65 -5.02 1.38
C ILE A 121 8.84 -4.47 2.80
N HIS A 122 9.82 -5.00 3.50
CA HIS A 122 10.21 -4.55 4.83
C HIS A 122 11.70 -4.18 4.86
N GLY A 123 12.17 -3.66 5.99
CA GLY A 123 13.58 -3.31 6.15
C GLY A 123 13.99 -3.20 7.60
N ASP A 124 15.29 -3.24 7.82
CA ASP A 124 15.90 -3.07 9.13
C ASP A 124 15.78 -1.61 9.59
N MET A 125 15.56 -1.43 10.90
CA MET A 125 15.27 -0.11 11.48
C MET A 125 16.33 0.95 11.17
N PRO A 126 17.65 0.70 11.32
CA PRO A 126 18.67 1.72 11.06
C PRO A 126 18.61 2.28 9.63
N GLU A 127 18.48 1.42 8.63
CA GLU A 127 18.46 1.76 7.20
C GLU A 127 17.17 2.50 6.84
N LYS A 128 16.02 2.04 7.37
CA LYS A 128 14.74 2.75 7.19
C LYS A 128 14.81 4.15 7.80
N THR A 129 15.38 4.29 8.99
CA THR A 129 15.53 5.57 9.68
C THR A 129 16.44 6.52 8.90
N GLN A 130 17.65 6.07 8.52
CA GLN A 130 18.58 6.87 7.71
C GLN A 130 17.94 7.34 6.40
N ARG A 131 17.17 6.47 5.75
CA ARG A 131 16.44 6.82 4.52
C ARG A 131 15.40 7.91 4.74
N ILE A 132 14.60 7.80 5.79
CA ILE A 132 13.58 8.82 6.13
C ILE A 132 14.27 10.16 6.46
N MET A 133 15.34 10.12 7.26
CA MET A 133 16.13 11.32 7.57
C MET A 133 16.62 12.01 6.29
N GLY A 134 17.20 11.25 5.34
CA GLY A 134 17.69 11.80 4.07
C GLY A 134 16.59 12.32 3.15
N LEU A 135 15.43 11.65 3.08
CA LEU A 135 14.33 12.04 2.19
C LEU A 135 13.57 13.28 2.68
N TYR A 136 13.43 13.43 4.00
CA TYR A 136 12.60 14.47 4.61
C TYR A 136 13.41 15.55 5.34
N ASN A 137 14.73 15.39 5.42
CA ASN A 137 15.63 16.28 6.16
C ASN A 137 15.19 16.48 7.62
N VAL A 138 14.99 15.36 8.32
CA VAL A 138 14.54 15.30 9.71
C VAL A 138 15.53 14.57 10.60
N GLU A 139 15.49 14.86 11.89
CA GLU A 139 16.29 14.16 12.90
C GLU A 139 15.82 12.72 13.13
N GLU A 140 16.71 11.87 13.65
CA GLU A 140 16.47 10.45 13.91
C GLU A 140 15.18 10.20 14.70
N LYS A 141 14.97 10.97 15.78
CA LYS A 141 13.80 10.85 16.64
C LYS A 141 12.49 11.08 15.87
N GLU A 142 12.47 12.05 14.97
CA GLU A 142 11.28 12.35 14.17
C GLU A 142 11.10 11.28 13.08
N ALA A 143 12.18 10.82 12.45
CA ALA A 143 12.12 9.73 11.47
C ALA A 143 11.53 8.43 12.05
N VAL A 144 11.98 8.03 13.26
CA VAL A 144 11.45 6.86 13.97
C VAL A 144 9.97 7.04 14.30
N LYS A 145 9.58 8.24 14.74
CA LYS A 145 8.17 8.57 15.04
C LYS A 145 7.29 8.51 13.79
N MET A 146 7.71 9.12 12.68
CA MET A 146 7.00 9.07 11.40
C MET A 146 6.77 7.63 10.93
N MET A 147 7.78 6.77 11.10
CA MET A 147 7.70 5.35 10.76
C MET A 147 6.68 4.63 11.63
N ALA A 148 6.79 4.77 12.96
CA ALA A 148 5.88 4.12 13.91
C ALA A 148 4.42 4.57 13.69
N ASP A 149 4.19 5.87 13.50
CA ASP A 149 2.85 6.43 13.30
C ASP A 149 2.23 5.94 11.98
N THR A 150 3.01 5.94 10.89
CA THR A 150 2.53 5.53 9.57
C THR A 150 2.22 4.03 9.53
N ASP A 151 3.13 3.19 10.01
CA ASP A 151 2.95 1.73 9.99
C ASP A 151 1.84 1.29 10.94
N LYS A 152 1.68 1.95 12.11
CA LYS A 152 0.53 1.70 13.00
C LYS A 152 -0.80 2.03 12.32
N ARG A 153 -0.87 3.14 11.58
CA ARG A 153 -2.10 3.52 10.86
C ARG A 153 -2.40 2.58 9.69
N ARG A 154 -1.39 2.12 8.95
CA ARG A 154 -1.53 1.09 7.90
C ARG A 154 -2.01 -0.23 8.49
N MET A 155 -1.38 -0.70 9.55
CA MET A 155 -1.75 -1.95 10.24
C MET A 155 -3.19 -1.90 10.76
N THR A 156 -3.60 -0.77 11.34
CA THR A 156 -4.96 -0.59 11.85
C THR A 156 -5.99 -0.60 10.72
N ASN A 157 -5.73 0.13 9.63
CA ASN A 157 -6.62 0.14 8.46
C ASN A 157 -6.75 -1.26 7.84
N TYR A 158 -5.62 -1.93 7.61
CA TYR A 158 -5.59 -3.26 7.04
C TYR A 158 -6.36 -4.26 7.92
N SER A 159 -6.09 -4.28 9.23
CA SER A 159 -6.80 -5.18 10.15
C SER A 159 -8.30 -4.92 10.19
N PHE A 160 -8.73 -3.66 10.09
CA PHE A 160 -10.14 -3.29 10.12
C PHE A 160 -10.89 -3.80 8.88
N TYR A 161 -10.32 -3.64 7.69
CA TYR A 161 -11.01 -3.99 6.43
C TYR A 161 -10.79 -5.42 5.95
N THR A 162 -9.77 -6.12 6.47
CA THR A 162 -9.38 -7.45 5.99
C THR A 162 -9.52 -8.54 7.05
N GLU A 163 -9.63 -8.16 8.34
CA GLU A 163 -9.49 -9.07 9.50
C GLU A 163 -8.15 -9.83 9.54
N GLN A 164 -7.16 -9.41 8.73
CA GLN A 164 -5.84 -10.02 8.65
C GLN A 164 -4.79 -9.16 9.36
N LYS A 165 -3.69 -9.82 9.77
CA LYS A 165 -2.53 -9.13 10.34
C LYS A 165 -1.62 -8.61 9.23
N TRP A 166 -1.48 -7.30 9.11
CA TRP A 166 -0.58 -6.66 8.16
C TRP A 166 0.88 -7.11 8.38
N GLY A 167 1.60 -7.39 7.29
CA GLY A 167 2.97 -7.91 7.36
C GLY A 167 3.10 -9.38 7.78
N LYS A 168 1.99 -10.11 7.99
CA LYS A 168 2.05 -11.57 8.21
C LYS A 168 2.44 -12.26 6.89
N ALA A 169 3.56 -12.97 6.90
CA ALA A 169 4.12 -13.61 5.70
C ALA A 169 3.12 -14.46 4.90
N SER A 170 2.21 -15.17 5.56
CA SER A 170 1.19 -16.00 4.90
C SER A 170 0.18 -15.23 4.04
N ASN A 171 0.11 -13.90 4.16
CA ASN A 171 -0.80 -13.08 3.35
C ASN A 171 -0.18 -12.70 1.99
N TYR A 172 1.13 -12.91 1.84
CA TYR A 172 1.89 -12.46 0.68
C TYR A 172 2.58 -13.64 0.00
N THR A 173 2.82 -13.54 -1.29
CA THR A 173 3.63 -14.52 -2.03
C THR A 173 5.11 -14.34 -1.69
N LEU A 174 5.57 -13.09 -1.59
CA LEU A 174 6.95 -12.73 -1.28
C LEU A 174 7.00 -11.74 -0.13
N CYS A 175 7.90 -11.96 0.82
CA CYS A 175 8.29 -10.98 1.83
C CYS A 175 9.79 -10.72 1.68
N LEU A 176 10.18 -9.49 1.35
CA LEU A 176 11.57 -9.15 1.02
C LEU A 176 12.11 -8.10 1.98
N ASN A 177 13.27 -8.39 2.59
CA ASN A 177 14.02 -7.41 3.37
C ASN A 177 14.91 -6.59 2.43
N SER A 178 14.49 -5.37 2.16
CA SER A 178 15.20 -4.43 1.28
C SER A 178 16.52 -3.90 1.84
N SER A 179 16.71 -3.90 3.17
CA SER A 179 17.98 -3.51 3.80
C SER A 179 19.07 -4.55 3.54
N GLN A 180 18.71 -5.83 3.58
CA GLN A 180 19.64 -6.94 3.39
C GLN A 180 19.88 -7.27 1.91
N LEU A 181 18.83 -7.20 1.08
CA LEU A 181 18.91 -7.57 -0.32
C LEU A 181 19.34 -6.42 -1.24
N GLY A 182 19.04 -5.17 -0.86
CA GLY A 182 19.14 -4.02 -1.75
C GLY A 182 18.01 -3.98 -2.79
N TYR A 183 17.76 -2.79 -3.36
CA TYR A 183 16.63 -2.56 -4.26
C TYR A 183 16.76 -3.36 -5.55
N ASP A 184 17.94 -3.32 -6.19
CA ASP A 184 18.22 -4.05 -7.43
C ASP A 184 17.89 -5.55 -7.33
N ARG A 185 18.19 -6.17 -6.17
CA ARG A 185 17.91 -7.59 -5.96
C ARG A 185 16.43 -7.84 -5.71
N CYS A 186 15.77 -6.99 -4.91
CA CYS A 186 14.32 -7.06 -4.72
C CYS A 186 13.58 -6.95 -6.06
N GLU A 187 13.94 -5.98 -6.90
CA GLU A 187 13.36 -5.78 -8.23
C GLU A 187 13.53 -7.00 -9.12
N LYS A 188 14.75 -7.56 -9.19
CA LYS A 188 15.03 -8.79 -9.95
C LYS A 188 14.16 -9.97 -9.50
N ILE A 189 14.09 -10.21 -8.18
CA ILE A 189 13.28 -11.28 -7.60
C ILE A 189 11.80 -11.10 -7.99
N ILE A 190 11.26 -9.89 -7.86
CA ILE A 190 9.86 -9.60 -8.19
C ILE A 190 9.59 -9.86 -9.69
N MET A 191 10.46 -9.38 -10.58
CA MET A 191 10.30 -9.57 -12.02
C MET A 191 10.42 -11.03 -12.46
N GLU A 192 11.26 -11.83 -11.79
CA GLU A 192 11.44 -13.25 -12.08
C GLU A 192 10.24 -14.09 -11.60
N CYS A 193 9.61 -13.71 -10.49
CA CYS A 193 8.40 -14.36 -9.98
C CYS A 193 7.10 -13.90 -10.67
N GLY A 194 7.15 -12.83 -11.46
CA GLY A 194 6.00 -12.32 -12.23
C GLY A 194 5.72 -13.08 -13.53
N LYS A 195 6.63 -13.94 -13.98
CA LYS A 195 6.51 -14.70 -15.23
C LYS A 195 5.61 -15.93 -15.10
#